data_AF-A0AAE0GVU7-F1
#
_entry.id   AF-A0AAE0GVU7-F1
#
_cell.length_a   1.000
_cell.length_b   1.000
_cell.length_c   1.000
_cell.angle_alpha   90.00
_cell.angle_beta   90.00
_cell.angle_gamma   90.00
#
_symmetry.space_group_name_H-M   'P 1'
#
loop_
_entity.id
_entity.type
_entity.pdbx_description
1 polymer ?
#
loop_
_entity_poly.entity_id
_entity_poly.type
_entity_poly.pdbx_seq_one_letter_code
_entity_poly.pdbx_strand_id
1 'polypeptide(L)'
;ELVTFHSTDTRGNPVYHTNVMMAIGTDVAIVCAESVVDDNQRKHLLARLRATHEVVEITQGQMAALCGNALELENGHGLPVMSMSTQAYNAFTPEQRAVLRRHCADLVHAPIDTLERIGGGSVRCTLAEIF
;
A
#
# COMPACT_ATOMS: atom_id res chain seq x y z
N GLU A 1 8.47 -5.31 -17.22
CA GLU A 1 8.51 -4.02 -17.94
C GLU A 1 8.64 -2.91 -16.91
N LEU A 2 9.44 -1.88 -17.17
CA LEU A 2 9.58 -0.75 -16.26
C LEU A 2 8.37 0.19 -16.43
N VAL A 3 7.70 0.52 -15.32
CA VAL A 3 6.58 1.47 -15.30
C VAL A 3 7.02 2.72 -14.55
N THR A 4 7.10 3.85 -15.25
CA THR A 4 7.51 5.13 -14.66
C THR A 4 6.32 6.08 -14.54
N PHE A 5 6.21 6.79 -13.43
CA PHE A 5 5.15 7.77 -13.18
C PHE A 5 5.63 8.85 -12.20
N HIS A 6 4.96 9.99 -12.20
CA HIS A 6 5.16 11.07 -11.23
C HIS A 6 3.98 11.09 -10.24
N SER A 7 4.28 11.08 -8.95
CA SER A 7 3.29 11.06 -7.88
C SER A 7 3.50 12.23 -6.92
N THR A 8 2.41 12.87 -6.48
CA THR A 8 2.44 14.00 -5.53
C THR A 8 1.44 13.83 -4.38
N ASP A 9 1.75 14.46 -3.24
CA ASP A 9 0.83 14.62 -2.10
C ASP A 9 -0.25 15.68 -2.38
N THR A 10 -1.14 15.92 -1.41
CA THR A 10 -2.28 16.85 -1.55
C THR A 10 -1.84 18.30 -1.67
N ARG A 11 -0.57 18.60 -1.36
CA ARG A 11 0.05 19.93 -1.48
C ARG A 11 0.88 20.07 -2.76
N GLY A 12 0.88 19.05 -3.63
CA GLY A 12 1.63 19.03 -4.88
C GLY A 12 3.12 18.71 -4.71
N ASN A 13 3.56 18.30 -3.52
CA ASN A 13 4.96 17.88 -3.31
C ASN A 13 5.16 16.46 -3.81
N PRO A 14 6.31 16.11 -4.40
CA PRO A 14 6.61 14.74 -4.77
C PRO A 14 6.44 13.76 -3.60
N VAL A 15 5.79 12.62 -3.84
CA VAL A 15 5.76 11.53 -2.86
C VAL A 15 7.18 10.97 -2.73
N TYR A 16 7.71 10.99 -1.50
CA TYR A 16 9.13 10.76 -1.22
C TYR A 16 9.57 9.28 -1.32
N HIS A 17 8.64 8.34 -1.10
CA HIS A 17 8.88 6.91 -1.33
C HIS A 17 7.66 6.23 -1.97
N THR A 18 7.90 5.34 -2.92
CA THR A 18 6.85 4.55 -3.58
C THR A 18 6.05 3.70 -2.58
N ASN A 19 6.68 3.23 -1.49
CA ASN A 19 6.02 2.46 -0.44
C ASN A 19 5.07 3.28 0.45
N VAL A 20 4.92 4.58 0.20
CA VAL A 20 3.88 5.41 0.83
C VAL A 20 2.60 5.34 0.00
N MET A 21 2.74 5.33 -1.32
CA MET A 21 1.63 5.34 -2.25
C MET A 21 1.16 3.95 -2.69
N MET A 22 1.98 2.90 -2.51
CA MET A 22 1.72 1.59 -3.11
C MET A 22 2.37 0.43 -2.36
N ALA A 23 1.65 -0.68 -2.28
CA ALA A 23 2.16 -1.99 -1.91
C ALA A 23 1.74 -3.02 -2.98
N ILE A 24 2.64 -3.95 -3.31
CA ILE A 24 2.38 -5.02 -4.28
C ILE A 24 2.64 -6.34 -3.55
N GLY A 25 1.58 -7.14 -3.37
CA GLY A 25 1.67 -8.52 -2.92
C GLY A 25 1.63 -9.49 -4.12
N THR A 26 1.41 -10.77 -3.85
CA THR A 26 1.40 -11.81 -4.90
C THR A 26 0.22 -11.64 -5.86
N ASP A 27 -1.00 -11.47 -5.33
CA ASP A 27 -2.24 -11.41 -6.14
C ASP A 27 -3.01 -10.09 -5.99
N VAL A 28 -2.61 -9.25 -5.03
CA VAL A 28 -3.29 -7.98 -4.72
C VAL A 28 -2.31 -6.82 -4.67
N ALA A 29 -2.72 -5.68 -5.19
CA ALA A 29 -1.93 -4.44 -5.14
C ALA A 29 -2.76 -3.30 -4.53
N ILE A 30 -2.17 -2.58 -3.57
CA ILE A 30 -2.73 -1.36 -2.99
C ILE A 30 -2.08 -0.18 -3.71
N VAL A 31 -2.84 0.78 -4.22
CA VAL A 31 -2.26 1.93 -4.94
C VAL A 31 -3.07 3.21 -4.77
N CYS A 32 -2.40 4.33 -4.50
CA CYS A 32 -2.99 5.65 -4.56
C CYS A 32 -2.90 6.22 -5.98
N ALA A 33 -3.80 5.80 -6.87
CA ALA A 33 -3.78 6.23 -8.27
C ALA A 33 -3.98 7.75 -8.41
N GLU A 34 -4.78 8.37 -7.55
CA GLU A 34 -5.00 9.82 -7.52
C GLU A 34 -3.75 10.65 -7.16
N SER A 35 -2.71 10.02 -6.62
CA SER A 35 -1.41 10.69 -6.43
C SER A 35 -0.67 10.89 -7.77
N VAL A 36 -1.00 10.12 -8.81
CA VAL A 36 -0.38 10.22 -10.15
C VAL A 36 -1.13 11.24 -10.99
N VAL A 37 -0.54 12.43 -11.12
CA VAL A 37 -1.18 13.62 -11.71
C VAL A 37 -1.42 13.45 -13.22
N ASP A 38 -0.45 12.91 -13.94
CA ASP A 38 -0.59 12.69 -15.39
C ASP A 38 -1.55 11.54 -15.69
N ASP A 39 -2.62 11.84 -16.44
CA ASP A 39 -3.69 10.89 -16.75
C ASP A 39 -3.19 9.66 -17.54
N ASN A 40 -2.20 9.84 -18.42
CA ASN A 40 -1.68 8.73 -19.22
C ASN A 40 -0.82 7.80 -18.36
N GLN A 41 0.04 8.35 -17.51
CA GLN A 41 0.82 7.60 -16.53
C GLN A 41 -0.11 6.85 -15.55
N ARG A 42 -1.16 7.50 -15.05
CA ARG A 42 -2.13 6.89 -14.15
C ARG A 42 -2.87 5.72 -14.80
N LYS A 43 -3.38 5.91 -16.02
CA LYS A 43 -4.04 4.85 -16.79
C LYS A 43 -3.10 3.69 -17.09
N HIS A 44 -1.86 3.99 -17.49
CA HIS A 44 -0.86 2.97 -17.77
C HIS A 44 -0.50 2.17 -16.51
N LEU A 45 -0.22 2.83 -15.38
CA LEU A 45 0.05 2.18 -14.09
C LEU A 45 -1.09 1.25 -13.69
N LEU A 46 -2.33 1.74 -13.70
CA LEU A 46 -3.50 0.92 -13.34
C LEU A 46 -3.69 -0.25 -14.30
N ALA A 47 -3.52 -0.05 -15.61
CA ALA A 47 -3.61 -1.13 -16.59
C ALA A 47 -2.56 -2.21 -16.33
N ARG A 48 -1.33 -1.83 -15.98
CA ARG A 48 -0.25 -2.77 -15.67
C ARG A 48 -0.50 -3.54 -14.38
N LEU A 49 -0.98 -2.88 -13.32
CA LEU A 49 -1.32 -3.55 -12.06
C LEU A 49 -2.50 -4.53 -12.25
N ARG A 50 -3.58 -4.08 -12.89
CA ARG A 50 -4.79 -4.88 -13.15
C ARG A 50 -4.57 -6.05 -14.10
N ALA A 51 -3.47 -6.07 -14.85
CA ALA A 51 -3.12 -7.20 -15.71
C ALA A 51 -2.74 -8.45 -14.91
N THR A 52 -2.30 -8.30 -13.66
CA THR A 52 -1.81 -9.42 -12.84
C THR A 52 -2.33 -9.42 -11.40
N HIS A 53 -2.88 -8.31 -10.90
CA HIS A 53 -3.35 -8.20 -9.51
C HIS A 53 -4.78 -7.68 -9.46
N GLU A 54 -5.51 -8.07 -8.42
CA GLU A 54 -6.69 -7.32 -8.01
C GLU A 54 -6.24 -6.01 -7.35
N VAL A 55 -6.75 -4.88 -7.84
CA VAL A 55 -6.28 -3.55 -7.39
C VAL A 55 -7.22 -2.96 -6.34
N VAL A 56 -6.66 -2.64 -5.18
CA VAL A 56 -7.26 -1.85 -4.12
C VAL A 56 -6.80 -0.40 -4.26
N GLU A 57 -7.64 0.44 -4.86
CA GLU A 57 -7.36 1.87 -4.95
C GLU A 57 -7.61 2.55 -3.60
N ILE A 58 -6.64 3.35 -3.15
CA ILE A 58 -6.72 4.14 -1.92
C ILE A 58 -6.73 5.64 -2.23
N THR A 59 -7.38 6.42 -1.37
CA THR A 59 -7.37 7.88 -1.47
C THR A 59 -6.05 8.46 -0.97
N GLN A 60 -5.76 9.74 -1.24
CA GLN A 60 -4.62 10.46 -0.68
C GLN A 60 -4.75 10.61 0.84
N GLY A 61 -5.97 10.64 1.38
CA GLY A 61 -6.20 10.57 2.83
C GLY A 61 -5.76 9.23 3.42
N GLN A 62 -6.10 8.13 2.75
CA GLN A 62 -5.64 6.79 3.13
C GLN A 62 -4.13 6.61 2.92
N MET A 63 -3.58 7.20 1.85
CA MET A 63 -2.14 7.27 1.62
C MET A 63 -1.42 8.01 2.75
N ALA A 64 -1.96 9.16 3.20
CA ALA A 64 -1.44 9.90 4.33
C ALA A 64 -1.58 9.13 5.66
N ALA A 65 -2.57 8.26 5.77
CA ALA A 65 -2.73 7.29 6.86
C ALA A 65 -1.89 6.00 6.67
N LEU A 66 -0.92 6.03 5.73
CA LEU A 66 0.07 4.99 5.48
C LEU A 66 -0.50 3.64 5.00
N CYS A 67 -1.69 3.65 4.38
CA CYS A 67 -2.28 2.44 3.77
C CYS A 67 -1.39 1.80 2.69
N GLY A 68 -0.60 2.59 1.96
CA GLY A 68 0.35 2.07 0.98
C GLY A 68 1.60 1.44 1.61
N ASN A 69 1.87 1.68 2.90
CA ASN A 69 3.02 1.13 3.62
C ASN A 69 2.72 -0.25 4.23
N ALA A 70 1.98 -1.06 3.48
CA ALA A 70 1.67 -2.44 3.81
C ALA A 70 2.69 -3.39 3.18
N LEU A 71 2.76 -4.62 3.70
CA LEU A 71 3.65 -5.65 3.21
C LEU A 71 2.99 -7.03 3.29
N GLU A 72 2.99 -7.76 2.18
CA GLU A 72 2.69 -9.18 2.23
C GLU A 72 3.87 -9.95 2.83
N LEU A 73 3.57 -10.78 3.82
CA LEU A 73 4.50 -11.68 4.50
C LEU A 73 3.92 -13.09 4.46
N GLU A 74 4.72 -14.07 4.83
CA GLU A 74 4.26 -15.43 5.07
C GLU A 74 4.16 -15.69 6.58
N ASN A 75 3.06 -16.28 7.03
CA ASN A 75 2.94 -16.71 8.43
C ASN A 75 3.63 -18.07 8.67
N GLY A 76 3.63 -18.54 9.93
CA GLY A 76 4.25 -19.83 10.29
C GLY A 76 3.64 -21.08 9.64
N HIS A 77 2.57 -20.93 8.86
CA HIS A 77 1.90 -22.01 8.12
C HIS A 77 2.09 -21.91 6.60
N GLY A 78 2.91 -20.99 6.11
CA GLY A 78 3.10 -20.83 4.66
C GLY A 78 2.00 -20.02 3.99
N LEU A 79 1.16 -19.30 4.74
CA LEU A 79 0.03 -18.56 4.20
C LEU A 79 0.33 -17.06 4.12
N PRO A 80 -0.08 -16.37 3.04
CA PRO A 80 0.12 -14.95 2.88
C PRO A 80 -0.66 -14.16 3.94
N VAL A 81 -0.03 -13.17 4.55
CA VAL A 81 -0.65 -12.22 5.47
C VAL A 81 -0.26 -10.80 5.07
N MET A 82 -1.19 -9.86 5.13
CA MET A 82 -0.89 -8.46 4.85
C MET A 82 -0.60 -7.73 6.16
N SER A 83 0.65 -7.31 6.34
CA SER A 83 1.12 -6.57 7.51
C SER A 83 0.98 -5.06 7.29
N MET A 84 0.45 -4.35 8.29
CA MET A 84 0.23 -2.89 8.23
C MET A 84 0.15 -2.28 9.64
N SER A 85 0.16 -0.96 9.77
CA SER A 85 -0.14 -0.34 11.07
C SER A 85 -1.63 -0.42 11.40
N THR A 86 -1.97 -0.33 12.69
CA THR A 86 -3.37 -0.19 13.13
C THR A 86 -4.03 1.08 12.54
N GLN A 87 -3.25 2.14 12.30
CA GLN A 87 -3.74 3.34 11.61
C GLN A 87 -4.19 3.03 10.18
N ALA A 88 -3.33 2.39 9.39
CA ALA A 88 -3.65 1.96 8.03
C ALA A 88 -4.86 1.02 8.00
N TYR A 89 -4.90 0.02 8.90
CA TYR A 89 -6.01 -0.92 9.01
C TYR A 89 -7.37 -0.22 9.23
N ASN A 90 -7.40 0.77 10.11
CA ASN A 90 -8.60 1.55 10.42
C ASN A 90 -8.99 2.51 9.29
N ALA A 91 -8.02 3.01 8.52
CA ALA A 91 -8.26 3.90 7.39
C ALA A 91 -8.85 3.20 6.16
N PHE A 92 -8.57 1.90 5.97
CA PHE A 92 -9.23 1.11 4.92
C PHE A 92 -10.75 1.03 5.14
N THR A 93 -11.52 1.02 4.06
CA THR A 93 -12.95 0.73 4.12
C THR A 93 -13.19 -0.77 4.37
N PRO A 94 -14.38 -1.15 4.86
CA PRO A 94 -14.75 -2.56 4.98
C PRO A 94 -14.60 -3.34 3.66
N GLU A 95 -14.93 -2.73 2.53
CA GLU A 95 -14.86 -3.33 1.19
C GLU A 95 -13.42 -3.55 0.75
N GLN A 96 -12.54 -2.56 0.98
CA GLN A 96 -11.11 -2.69 0.71
C GLN A 96 -10.49 -3.80 1.56
N ARG A 97 -10.81 -3.87 2.87
CA ARG A 97 -10.37 -4.98 3.73
C ARG A 97 -10.92 -6.33 3.27
N ALA A 98 -12.16 -6.37 2.78
CA ALA A 98 -12.73 -7.59 2.24
C ALA A 98 -12.00 -8.06 0.97
N VAL A 99 -11.52 -7.13 0.12
CA VAL A 99 -10.67 -7.47 -1.03
C VAL A 99 -9.34 -8.05 -0.55
N LEU A 100 -8.65 -7.39 0.39
CA LEU A 100 -7.37 -7.87 0.91
C LEU A 100 -7.50 -9.28 1.53
N ARG A 101 -8.58 -9.54 2.28
CA ARG A 101 -8.86 -10.86 2.88
C ARG A 101 -9.20 -11.97 1.88
N ARG A 102 -9.48 -11.66 0.62
CA ARG A 102 -9.61 -12.70 -0.42
C ARG A 102 -8.26 -13.31 -0.80
N HIS A 103 -7.19 -12.52 -0.67
CA HIS A 103 -5.85 -12.88 -1.12
C HIS A 103 -4.92 -13.23 0.04
N CYS A 104 -5.16 -12.67 1.22
CA CYS A 104 -4.37 -12.93 2.42
C CYS A 104 -5.20 -13.68 3.48
N ALA A 105 -4.58 -14.64 4.15
CA ALA A 105 -5.19 -15.39 5.24
C ALA A 105 -5.50 -14.50 6.46
N ASP A 106 -4.74 -13.43 6.66
CA ASP A 106 -5.02 -12.45 7.71
C ASP A 106 -4.49 -11.04 7.35
N LEU A 107 -5.06 -10.04 8.01
CA LEU A 107 -4.58 -8.66 8.02
C LEU A 107 -3.94 -8.39 9.38
N VAL A 108 -2.64 -8.59 9.47
CA VAL A 108 -1.89 -8.44 10.72
C VAL A 108 -1.56 -6.97 10.92
N HIS A 109 -1.95 -6.41 12.06
CA HIS A 109 -1.68 -5.00 12.34
C HIS A 109 -1.19 -4.75 13.76
N ALA A 110 -0.35 -3.72 13.90
CA ALA A 110 0.24 -3.32 15.18
C ALA A 110 0.12 -1.80 15.40
N PRO A 111 -0.13 -1.35 16.65
CA PRO A 111 -0.07 0.06 16.99
C PRO A 111 1.41 0.50 17.06
N ILE A 112 1.86 1.24 16.06
CA ILE A 112 3.23 1.79 15.98
C ILE A 112 3.22 3.32 15.99
N ASP A 113 2.29 3.92 16.72
CA ASP A 113 1.97 5.36 16.70
C ASP A 113 3.20 6.25 16.90
N THR A 114 4.14 5.84 17.77
CA THR A 114 5.37 6.59 18.03
C THR A 114 6.25 6.70 16.79
N LEU A 115 6.41 5.60 16.03
CA LEU A 115 7.20 5.59 14.80
C LEU A 115 6.54 6.42 13.70
N GLU A 116 5.22 6.32 13.56
CA GLU A 116 4.48 7.06 12.53
C GLU A 116 4.48 8.56 12.82
N ARG A 117 4.25 8.96 14.07
CA ARG A 117 4.15 10.38 14.45
C ARG A 117 5.50 11.09 14.52
N ILE A 118 6.57 10.40 14.93
CA ILE A 118 7.88 11.01 15.15
C ILE A 118 8.84 10.73 13.99
N GLY A 119 8.82 9.51 13.45
CA GLY A 119 9.78 9.04 12.43
C GLY A 119 9.28 9.12 10.99
N GLY A 120 7.96 9.29 10.76
CA GLY A 120 7.39 9.39 9.42
C GLY A 120 7.37 8.07 8.62
N GLY A 121 7.68 6.93 9.25
CA GLY A 121 7.63 5.59 8.65
C GLY A 121 6.54 4.72 9.29
N SER A 122 6.10 3.67 8.58
CA SER A 122 5.15 2.66 9.11
C SER A 122 5.74 1.25 9.05
N VAL A 123 4.89 0.23 9.14
CA VAL A 123 5.28 -1.18 9.33
C VAL A 123 6.26 -1.67 8.26
N ARG A 124 6.03 -1.40 6.97
CA ARG A 124 6.97 -1.81 5.89
C ARG A 124 8.35 -1.19 6.09
N CYS A 125 8.46 0.01 6.65
CA CYS A 125 9.75 0.64 6.94
C CYS A 125 10.50 0.02 8.14
N THR A 126 9.84 -0.86 8.91
CA THR A 126 10.44 -1.58 10.05
C THR A 126 10.86 -3.01 9.73
N LEU A 127 10.60 -3.46 8.49
CA LEU A 127 10.85 -4.83 8.03
C LEU A 127 11.85 -4.82 6.89
N ALA A 128 12.85 -5.68 6.96
CA ALA A 128 13.85 -5.88 5.91
C ALA A 128 13.73 -7.30 5.35
N GLU A 129 13.51 -7.41 4.05
CA GLU A 129 13.56 -8.70 3.34
C GLU A 129 15.04 -9.07 3.11
N ILE A 130 15.46 -10.20 3.66
CA ILE A 130 16.80 -10.76 3.44
C ILE A 130 16.62 -11.91 2.45
N PHE A 131 16.95 -11.65 1.19
CA PHE A 131 16.90 -12.63 0.09
C PHE A 131 18.21 -13.41 -0.03
#